data_AF-A0AAE0M3Q7-F1
#
_entry.id   AF-A0AAE0M3Q7-F1
#
_cell.length_a   1.000
_cell.length_b   1.000
_cell.length_c   1.000
_cell.angle_alpha   90.00
_cell.angle_beta   90.00
_cell.angle_gamma   90.00
#
_symmetry.space_group_name_H-M   'P 1'
#
loop_
_entity.id
_entity.type
_entity.pdbx_description
1 polymer ?
#
loop_
_entity_poly.entity_id
_entity_poly.type
_entity_poly.pdbx_seq_one_letter_code
_entity_poly.pdbx_strand_id
1 'polypeptide(L)'
;MYAKFAALSALVASAAAQQVCSLTTETHPSMSWAKCTSGGSCTSVSGSVTIDANWRWLHQTSGSTNCYDGNEWDTSICNTATGCASSCCVDGAEYASTYGASTSGNALNLKFVTKGSYSTNIGSRLYLMESDTKYQTFNLLGNEFTFDVDVSNIGCGLNGALYFVSMDADGGAAKYSTNKAGAKYGTGYCDAQCPRDLKFINGLANVEGWTPSTNDANAGAGPYGSCCSEMDIWEANKMATAFTPHPCTIIGQSRCTGDACGGTYSSDRYMGVCDPDGCDFNSYRQGNTTFYGPGGTVNTNSKFTVVTQFLKNTAGELSEIRRFYAQNGKIIPNSETKIAGTSGNSITKDYCDKQKAAFGDVTDFQDKGGLVQMGKALAQPMVLVMSIWDDHAANMLWLDSTYPTDSTKPGAARGACATTSGVPSEVEASVPNSNVVFSNIRFGPINSTIAGLGDVGNGGGSNPPVSSSSSTTARVSSTSTTRVTSTSTTTSAGSVTTGADHWQQCGGQGWTGPTTCKSPWTCTFANNWYSQCL
;
A
#
# COMPACT_ATOMS: atom_id res chain seq x y z
N MET A 1 -34.91 57.11 -35.30
CA MET A 1 -34.83 55.77 -34.68
C MET A 1 -33.36 55.39 -34.59
N TYR A 2 -32.71 55.67 -33.46
CA TYR A 2 -31.30 55.32 -33.24
C TYR A 2 -31.25 54.06 -32.38
N ALA A 3 -30.87 52.94 -32.99
CA ALA A 3 -30.70 51.66 -32.30
C ALA A 3 -29.41 51.70 -31.48
N LYS A 4 -29.54 51.57 -30.16
CA LYS A 4 -28.42 51.37 -29.24
C LYS A 4 -27.99 49.91 -29.33
N PHE A 5 -26.80 49.66 -29.89
CA PHE A 5 -26.08 48.40 -29.66
C PHE A 5 -25.38 48.50 -28.30
N ALA A 6 -25.82 47.71 -27.33
CA ALA A 6 -25.06 47.47 -26.10
C ALA A 6 -24.18 46.23 -26.34
N ALA A 7 -22.86 46.46 -26.47
CA ALA A 7 -21.88 45.39 -26.45
C ALA A 7 -21.72 44.91 -25.00
N LEU A 8 -22.31 43.74 -24.68
CA LEU A 8 -22.07 43.06 -23.42
C LEU A 8 -20.67 42.44 -23.47
N SER A 9 -19.69 43.17 -22.92
CA SER A 9 -18.35 42.62 -22.67
C SER A 9 -18.46 41.64 -21.50
N ALA A 10 -18.67 40.36 -21.81
CA ALA A 10 -18.51 39.30 -20.83
C ALA A 10 -17.02 39.17 -20.50
N LEU A 11 -16.58 39.86 -19.46
CA LEU A 11 -15.34 39.54 -18.75
C LEU A 11 -15.51 38.12 -18.21
N VAL A 12 -14.99 37.14 -18.95
CA VAL A 12 -14.70 35.81 -18.42
C VAL A 12 -13.60 36.04 -17.40
N ALA A 13 -13.98 36.23 -16.13
CA ALA A 13 -13.05 36.08 -15.03
C ALA A 13 -12.57 34.63 -15.08
N SER A 14 -11.38 34.40 -15.65
CA SER A 14 -10.67 33.14 -15.53
C SER A 14 -10.48 32.88 -14.03
N ALA A 15 -11.36 32.04 -13.48
CA ALA A 15 -11.31 31.68 -12.07
C ALA A 15 -9.94 31.07 -11.78
N ALA A 16 -9.22 31.67 -10.84
CA ALA A 16 -7.87 31.29 -10.47
C ALA A 16 -7.88 29.87 -9.88
N ALA A 17 -7.36 28.91 -10.62
CA ALA A 17 -7.50 27.49 -10.34
C ALA A 17 -6.21 26.75 -10.70
N GLN A 18 -5.76 25.76 -9.92
CA GLN A 18 -4.76 24.75 -10.33
C GLN A 18 -5.17 24.17 -11.68
N GLN A 19 -4.32 24.39 -12.68
CA GLN A 19 -4.62 24.03 -14.08
C GLN A 19 -4.03 22.67 -14.47
N VAL A 20 -4.40 22.25 -15.68
CA VAL A 20 -3.88 21.07 -16.36
C VAL A 20 -3.19 21.51 -17.64
N CYS A 21 -2.00 20.96 -17.89
CA CYS A 21 -1.31 21.06 -19.16
C CYS A 21 -1.16 19.68 -19.80
N SER A 22 -0.76 19.68 -21.07
CA SER A 22 -0.65 18.48 -21.89
C SER A 22 0.56 18.54 -22.81
N LEU A 23 1.67 19.14 -22.36
CA LEU A 23 2.94 19.05 -23.09
C LEU A 23 3.41 17.59 -23.13
N THR A 24 3.10 16.83 -22.09
CA THR A 24 3.16 15.38 -21.99
C THR A 24 1.74 14.83 -21.95
N THR A 25 1.45 13.79 -22.75
CA THR A 25 0.12 13.15 -22.72
C THR A 25 -0.01 12.28 -21.48
N GLU A 26 -1.03 12.53 -20.65
CA GLU A 26 -1.33 11.65 -19.51
C GLU A 26 -2.00 10.35 -19.98
N THR A 27 -1.30 9.23 -19.80
CA THR A 27 -1.80 7.87 -20.10
C THR A 27 -1.55 6.96 -18.90
N HIS A 28 -2.59 6.66 -18.13
CA HIS A 28 -2.50 5.78 -16.95
C HIS A 28 -2.07 4.35 -17.34
N PRO A 29 -1.01 3.79 -16.74
CA PRO A 29 -0.66 2.38 -16.91
C PRO A 29 -1.80 1.48 -16.43
N SER A 30 -2.20 0.50 -17.25
CA SER A 30 -3.31 -0.40 -16.91
C SER A 30 -2.91 -1.38 -15.81
N MET A 31 -3.81 -1.63 -14.87
CA MET A 31 -3.61 -2.59 -13.78
C MET A 31 -4.95 -3.22 -13.43
N SER A 32 -5.10 -4.53 -13.68
CA SER A 32 -6.29 -5.26 -13.28
C SER A 32 -6.24 -5.67 -11.80
N TRP A 33 -7.41 -5.82 -11.20
CA TRP A 33 -7.59 -6.35 -9.86
C TRP A 33 -8.83 -7.26 -9.85
N ALA A 34 -9.13 -7.92 -8.73
CA ALA A 34 -10.22 -8.88 -8.64
C ALA A 34 -11.25 -8.52 -7.55
N LYS A 35 -12.52 -8.47 -7.93
CA LYS A 35 -13.64 -8.34 -7.00
C LYS A 35 -14.19 -9.74 -6.68
N CYS A 36 -14.14 -10.14 -5.42
CA CYS A 36 -14.57 -11.45 -4.96
C CYS A 36 -15.93 -11.41 -4.26
N THR A 37 -16.66 -12.51 -4.33
CA THR A 37 -17.93 -12.74 -3.64
C THR A 37 -17.80 -13.89 -2.65
N SER A 38 -18.76 -13.99 -1.72
CA SER A 38 -18.83 -15.11 -0.78
C SER A 38 -18.81 -16.45 -1.53
N GLY A 39 -17.96 -17.38 -1.08
CA GLY A 39 -17.71 -18.65 -1.76
C GLY A 39 -16.47 -18.66 -2.67
N GLY A 40 -15.77 -17.52 -2.79
CA GLY A 40 -14.43 -17.47 -3.39
C GLY A 40 -14.40 -17.21 -4.91
N SER A 41 -15.54 -16.94 -5.53
CA SER A 41 -15.58 -16.53 -6.94
C SER A 41 -15.12 -15.09 -7.09
N CYS A 42 -14.16 -14.85 -7.98
CA CYS A 42 -13.63 -13.51 -8.23
C CYS A 42 -13.77 -13.14 -9.71
N THR A 43 -14.17 -11.89 -9.97
CA THR A 43 -14.25 -11.30 -11.30
C THR A 43 -13.12 -10.30 -11.49
N SER A 44 -12.42 -10.38 -12.62
CA SER A 44 -11.41 -9.38 -12.97
C SER A 44 -12.07 -8.03 -13.26
N VAL A 45 -11.53 -6.97 -12.65
CA VAL A 45 -11.90 -5.59 -12.88
C VAL A 45 -10.72 -4.93 -13.60
N SER A 46 -11.02 -4.22 -14.69
CA SER A 46 -10.01 -3.40 -15.37
C SER A 46 -9.85 -2.10 -14.60
N GLY A 47 -8.63 -1.79 -14.19
CA GLY A 47 -8.26 -0.51 -13.62
C GLY A 47 -7.01 0.03 -14.28
N SER A 48 -6.51 1.14 -13.76
CA SER A 48 -5.22 1.72 -14.10
C SER A 48 -4.63 2.42 -12.89
N VAL A 49 -3.44 2.98 -12.99
CA VAL A 49 -2.81 3.73 -11.90
C VAL A 49 -2.40 5.13 -12.34
N THR A 50 -2.49 6.09 -11.44
CA THR A 50 -1.98 7.45 -11.65
C THR A 50 -0.94 7.81 -10.60
N ILE A 51 0.10 8.55 -10.99
CA ILE A 51 1.09 9.08 -10.04
C ILE A 51 0.55 10.36 -9.36
N ASP A 52 0.90 10.50 -8.08
CA ASP A 52 0.61 11.67 -7.26
C ASP A 52 1.13 12.98 -7.87
N ALA A 53 0.35 14.05 -7.66
CA ALA A 53 0.62 15.37 -8.23
C ALA A 53 1.96 15.99 -7.77
N ASN A 54 2.50 15.62 -6.61
CA ASN A 54 3.73 16.20 -6.08
C ASN A 54 4.97 15.80 -6.90
N TRP A 55 4.94 14.62 -7.54
CA TRP A 55 6.00 14.15 -8.44
C TRP A 55 5.90 14.73 -9.85
N ARG A 56 4.73 15.24 -10.24
CA ARG A 56 4.50 15.73 -11.59
C ARG A 56 5.28 17.01 -11.85
N TRP A 57 5.62 17.20 -13.12
CA TRP A 57 6.14 18.47 -13.58
C TRP A 57 5.10 19.58 -13.38
N LEU A 58 5.55 20.70 -12.81
CA LEU A 58 4.74 21.86 -12.50
C LEU A 58 5.32 23.09 -13.19
N HIS A 59 4.63 23.57 -14.22
CA HIS A 59 5.10 24.67 -15.07
C HIS A 59 3.98 25.66 -15.38
N GLN A 60 4.33 26.78 -16.01
CA GLN A 60 3.37 27.80 -16.42
C GLN A 60 2.37 27.26 -17.45
N THR A 61 1.13 27.72 -17.37
CA THR A 61 0.07 27.37 -18.34
C THR A 61 0.32 27.90 -19.76
N SER A 62 1.18 28.91 -19.89
CA SER A 62 1.52 29.56 -21.15
C SER A 62 2.76 28.97 -21.86
N GLY A 63 3.51 28.08 -21.21
CA GLY A 63 4.79 27.60 -21.72
C GLY A 63 5.38 26.49 -20.87
N SER A 64 6.71 26.33 -20.90
CA SER A 64 7.42 25.26 -20.19
C SER A 64 8.33 25.78 -19.06
N THR A 65 8.15 27.02 -18.63
CA THR A 65 8.90 27.58 -17.49
C THR A 65 8.40 26.96 -16.20
N ASN A 66 9.29 26.38 -15.40
CA ASN A 66 8.95 25.73 -14.13
C ASN A 66 8.34 26.75 -13.16
N CYS A 67 7.23 26.38 -12.52
CA CYS A 67 6.73 27.11 -11.37
C CYS A 67 7.35 26.60 -10.06
N TYR A 68 7.85 25.37 -10.08
CA TYR A 68 8.57 24.74 -8.99
C TYR A 68 9.73 23.92 -9.57
N ASP A 69 10.94 24.12 -9.06
CA ASP A 69 12.15 23.42 -9.51
C ASP A 69 13.08 23.13 -8.33
N GLY A 70 13.69 21.95 -8.30
CA GLY A 70 14.35 21.43 -7.11
C GLY A 70 13.39 21.43 -5.93
N ASN A 71 13.66 22.25 -4.91
CA ASN A 71 12.82 22.42 -3.73
C ASN A 71 12.26 23.84 -3.55
N GLU A 72 12.26 24.67 -4.61
CA GLU A 72 11.83 26.06 -4.56
C GLU A 72 10.71 26.38 -5.57
N TRP A 73 9.84 27.31 -5.17
CA TRP A 73 8.87 27.94 -6.08
C TRP A 73 9.50 29.14 -6.78
N ASP A 74 9.22 29.32 -8.07
CA ASP A 74 9.56 30.57 -8.75
C ASP A 74 8.60 31.68 -8.29
N THR A 75 9.05 32.47 -7.31
CA THR A 75 8.27 33.57 -6.72
C THR A 75 7.93 34.71 -7.68
N SER A 76 8.58 34.80 -8.85
CA SER A 76 8.19 35.76 -9.90
C SER A 76 6.88 35.36 -10.58
N ILE A 77 6.54 34.07 -10.52
CA ILE A 77 5.30 33.47 -11.04
C ILE A 77 4.32 33.22 -9.88
N CYS A 78 4.83 32.64 -8.80
CA CYS A 78 4.09 32.12 -7.66
C CYS A 78 4.29 32.99 -6.41
N ASN A 79 3.68 34.16 -6.38
CA ASN A 79 3.76 35.08 -5.23
C ASN A 79 2.58 34.95 -4.24
N THR A 80 1.49 34.30 -4.65
CA THR A 80 0.28 34.05 -3.84
C THR A 80 -0.25 32.66 -4.16
N ALA A 81 -0.92 32.02 -3.19
CA ALA A 81 -1.48 30.68 -3.36
C ALA A 81 -2.43 30.59 -4.58
N THR A 82 -3.32 31.57 -4.71
CA THR A 82 -4.33 31.66 -5.79
C THR A 82 -3.70 32.01 -7.14
N GLY A 83 -2.78 33.00 -7.17
CA GLY A 83 -2.11 33.42 -8.40
C GLY A 83 -1.24 32.30 -8.98
N CYS A 84 -0.49 31.61 -8.13
CA CYS A 84 0.31 30.46 -8.51
C CYS A 84 -0.56 29.32 -9.07
N ALA A 85 -1.63 28.96 -8.36
CA ALA A 85 -2.55 27.93 -8.84
C ALA A 85 -3.10 28.27 -10.24
N SER A 86 -3.48 29.52 -10.48
CA SER A 86 -3.98 29.96 -11.79
C SER A 86 -2.95 29.99 -12.93
N SER A 87 -1.70 30.27 -12.59
CA SER A 87 -0.62 30.47 -13.56
C SER A 87 0.11 29.17 -13.89
N CYS A 88 -0.06 28.15 -13.06
CA CYS A 88 0.68 26.89 -13.13
C CYS A 88 -0.24 25.69 -13.34
N CYS A 89 0.30 24.67 -14.00
CA CYS A 89 -0.40 23.45 -14.31
C CYS A 89 0.45 22.22 -13.97
N VAL A 90 -0.23 21.16 -13.53
CA VAL A 90 0.35 19.82 -13.53
C VAL A 90 0.21 19.24 -14.95
N ASP A 91 1.24 18.51 -15.39
CA ASP A 91 1.28 17.89 -16.72
C ASP A 91 1.24 16.35 -16.64
N GLY A 92 1.21 15.70 -17.80
CA GLY A 92 1.25 14.25 -17.91
C GLY A 92 2.56 13.62 -17.41
N ALA A 93 2.56 12.30 -17.26
CA ALA A 93 3.68 11.55 -16.70
C ALA A 93 4.20 10.47 -17.67
N GLU A 94 5.52 10.47 -17.88
CA GLU A 94 6.25 9.38 -18.52
C GLU A 94 6.60 8.29 -17.48
N TYR A 95 5.60 7.49 -17.11
CA TYR A 95 5.63 6.55 -15.96
C TYR A 95 6.90 5.70 -15.86
N ALA A 96 7.25 4.97 -16.94
CA ALA A 96 8.34 4.01 -16.88
C ALA A 96 9.74 4.65 -16.96
N SER A 97 9.90 5.64 -17.84
CA SER A 97 11.21 6.25 -18.14
C SER A 97 11.61 7.34 -17.14
N THR A 98 10.64 8.06 -16.55
CA THR A 98 10.91 9.12 -15.58
C THR A 98 10.74 8.63 -14.15
N TYR A 99 9.68 7.87 -13.86
CA TYR A 99 9.32 7.50 -12.48
C TYR A 99 9.61 6.04 -12.13
N GLY A 100 10.05 5.22 -13.11
CA GLY A 100 10.32 3.80 -12.88
C GLY A 100 9.10 2.98 -12.48
N ALA A 101 7.90 3.47 -12.79
CA ALA A 101 6.63 2.81 -12.54
C ALA A 101 6.18 2.06 -13.79
N SER A 102 5.88 0.77 -13.66
CA SER A 102 5.43 -0.06 -14.78
C SER A 102 4.41 -1.11 -14.34
N THR A 103 3.50 -1.47 -15.23
CA THR A 103 2.49 -2.48 -14.97
C THR A 103 2.54 -3.63 -15.96
N SER A 104 2.08 -4.80 -15.53
CA SER A 104 1.88 -5.97 -16.37
C SER A 104 0.72 -6.80 -15.85
N GLY A 105 -0.42 -6.76 -16.53
CA GLY A 105 -1.64 -7.44 -16.11
C GLY A 105 -2.15 -6.88 -14.78
N ASN A 106 -2.00 -7.66 -13.70
CA ASN A 106 -2.44 -7.30 -12.35
C ASN A 106 -1.30 -6.85 -11.43
N ALA A 107 -0.10 -6.60 -11.97
CA ALA A 107 1.09 -6.24 -11.21
C ALA A 107 1.53 -4.81 -11.50
N LEU A 108 1.96 -4.10 -10.46
CA LEU A 108 2.61 -2.80 -10.47
C LEU A 108 4.01 -2.96 -9.87
N ASN A 109 5.03 -2.56 -10.61
CA ASN A 109 6.42 -2.50 -10.16
C ASN A 109 6.84 -1.03 -10.01
N LEU A 110 7.33 -0.68 -8.82
CA LEU A 110 7.83 0.65 -8.48
C LEU A 110 9.31 0.57 -8.16
N LYS A 111 10.14 1.24 -8.97
CA LYS A 111 11.57 1.42 -8.69
C LYS A 111 11.77 2.60 -7.74
N PHE A 112 12.83 2.50 -6.93
CA PHE A 112 13.20 3.54 -5.99
C PHE A 112 13.83 4.75 -6.70
N VAL A 113 14.94 4.57 -7.41
CA VAL A 113 15.61 5.65 -8.13
C VAL A 113 15.54 5.44 -9.64
N THR A 114 15.10 6.47 -10.37
CA THR A 114 15.07 6.45 -11.85
C THR A 114 15.84 7.63 -12.39
N LYS A 115 16.97 7.35 -13.06
CA LYS A 115 17.83 8.36 -13.69
C LYS A 115 17.41 8.55 -15.14
N GLY A 116 16.76 9.69 -15.42
CA GLY A 116 16.45 10.14 -16.78
C GLY A 116 17.63 10.88 -17.41
N SER A 117 17.43 11.42 -18.62
CA SER A 117 18.48 12.20 -19.31
C SER A 117 18.75 13.57 -18.66
N TYR A 118 17.77 14.12 -17.94
CA TYR A 118 17.81 15.49 -17.41
C TYR A 118 17.46 15.60 -15.92
N SER A 119 17.03 14.51 -15.29
CA SER A 119 16.58 14.49 -13.90
C SER A 119 16.82 13.11 -13.26
N THR A 120 16.81 13.08 -11.94
CA THR A 120 16.78 11.83 -11.15
C THR A 120 15.54 11.86 -10.28
N ASN A 121 14.63 10.91 -10.49
CA ASN A 121 13.46 10.71 -9.66
C ASN A 121 13.78 9.79 -8.48
N ILE A 122 13.30 10.15 -7.29
CA ILE A 122 13.37 9.34 -6.07
C ILE A 122 11.95 9.01 -5.60
N GLY A 123 11.70 7.74 -5.36
CA GLY A 123 10.41 7.22 -4.89
C GLY A 123 9.26 7.42 -5.87
N SER A 124 8.08 6.97 -5.46
CA SER A 124 6.81 7.28 -6.13
C SER A 124 5.63 6.95 -5.24
N ARG A 125 4.51 7.65 -5.44
CA ARG A 125 3.20 7.35 -4.84
C ARG A 125 2.14 7.27 -5.93
N LEU A 126 1.43 6.15 -6.02
CA LEU A 126 0.43 5.89 -7.05
C LEU A 126 -0.92 5.52 -6.45
N TYR A 127 -1.98 5.87 -7.17
CA TYR A 127 -3.37 5.57 -6.80
C TYR A 127 -4.01 4.64 -7.83
N LEU A 128 -4.82 3.69 -7.36
CA LEU A 128 -5.64 2.86 -8.25
C LEU A 128 -6.83 3.67 -8.79
N MET A 129 -7.11 3.56 -10.08
CA MET A 129 -8.14 4.30 -10.80
C MET A 129 -9.30 3.38 -11.21
N GLU A 130 -10.54 3.84 -11.01
CA GLU A 130 -11.77 3.23 -11.55
C GLU A 130 -11.96 3.67 -13.01
N SER A 131 -11.65 4.94 -13.30
CA SER A 131 -11.70 5.55 -14.62
C SER A 131 -10.62 6.63 -14.74
N ASP A 132 -10.46 7.22 -15.92
CA ASP A 132 -9.47 8.29 -16.18
C ASP A 132 -9.62 9.51 -15.25
N THR A 133 -10.77 9.71 -14.60
CA THR A 133 -11.04 10.89 -13.76
C THR A 133 -11.51 10.53 -12.34
N LYS A 134 -11.41 9.27 -11.93
CA LYS A 134 -11.90 8.84 -10.61
C LYS A 134 -11.04 7.72 -10.04
N TYR A 135 -10.60 7.90 -8.80
CA TYR A 135 -9.95 6.84 -8.02
C TYR A 135 -10.90 5.66 -7.80
N GLN A 136 -10.35 4.46 -7.81
CA GLN A 136 -11.04 3.28 -7.31
C GLN A 136 -11.11 3.37 -5.79
N THR A 137 -12.33 3.49 -5.27
CA THR A 137 -12.57 3.54 -3.83
C THR A 137 -12.99 2.20 -3.26
N PHE A 138 -12.72 1.98 -1.97
CA PHE A 138 -13.02 0.76 -1.25
C PHE A 138 -13.65 1.08 0.11
N ASN A 139 -14.75 0.40 0.45
CA ASN A 139 -15.33 0.44 1.80
C ASN A 139 -14.90 -0.83 2.53
N LEU A 140 -13.86 -0.72 3.35
CA LEU A 140 -13.14 -1.86 3.92
C LEU A 140 -13.89 -2.53 5.09
N LEU A 141 -14.73 -1.81 5.83
CA LEU A 141 -15.35 -2.31 7.06
C LEU A 141 -16.28 -3.51 6.80
N GLY A 142 -15.97 -4.65 7.41
CA GLY A 142 -16.69 -5.91 7.21
C GLY A 142 -16.22 -6.72 5.99
N ASN A 143 -15.13 -6.29 5.34
CA ASN A 143 -14.57 -6.91 4.15
C ASN A 143 -13.12 -7.36 4.37
N GLU A 144 -12.57 -8.00 3.34
CA GLU A 144 -11.21 -8.53 3.26
C GLU A 144 -10.50 -7.93 2.04
N PHE A 145 -9.30 -7.41 2.27
CA PHE A 145 -8.41 -6.90 1.24
C PHE A 145 -7.13 -7.74 1.21
N THR A 146 -6.76 -8.20 0.02
CA THR A 146 -5.67 -9.15 -0.18
C THR A 146 -4.85 -8.76 -1.41
N PHE A 147 -3.54 -8.95 -1.34
CA PHE A 147 -2.63 -8.71 -2.45
C PHE A 147 -1.39 -9.60 -2.32
N ASP A 148 -0.72 -9.85 -3.44
CA ASP A 148 0.61 -10.46 -3.44
C ASP A 148 1.66 -9.34 -3.49
N VAL A 149 2.77 -9.54 -2.78
CA VAL A 149 3.88 -8.58 -2.77
C VAL A 149 5.23 -9.28 -2.87
N ASP A 150 6.13 -8.67 -3.64
CA ASP A 150 7.55 -9.01 -3.66
C ASP A 150 8.36 -7.82 -3.11
N VAL A 151 8.93 -8.04 -1.93
CA VAL A 151 9.80 -7.09 -1.22
C VAL A 151 11.26 -7.51 -1.23
N SER A 152 11.63 -8.56 -1.98
CA SER A 152 12.97 -9.16 -1.92
C SER A 152 14.09 -8.16 -2.26
N ASN A 153 13.76 -7.12 -3.03
CA ASN A 153 14.68 -6.08 -3.48
C ASN A 153 14.51 -4.72 -2.76
N ILE A 154 13.80 -4.66 -1.62
CA ILE A 154 13.77 -3.47 -0.75
C ILE A 154 14.39 -3.80 0.61
N GLY A 155 15.47 -3.10 0.96
CA GLY A 155 16.26 -3.32 2.18
C GLY A 155 15.96 -2.33 3.29
N CYS A 156 16.85 -2.30 4.29
CA CYS A 156 16.81 -1.33 5.38
C CYS A 156 16.72 0.11 4.87
N GLY A 157 15.90 0.93 5.51
CA GLY A 157 15.76 2.35 5.16
C GLY A 157 14.73 2.67 4.07
N LEU A 158 14.20 1.65 3.39
CA LEU A 158 13.15 1.82 2.39
C LEU A 158 11.82 1.29 2.91
N ASN A 159 10.72 1.79 2.35
CA ASN A 159 9.38 1.30 2.60
C ASN A 159 8.63 1.18 1.27
N GLY A 160 8.23 -0.05 0.93
CA GLY A 160 7.25 -0.32 -0.10
C GLY A 160 5.88 -0.42 0.55
N ALA A 161 5.11 0.67 0.50
CA ALA A 161 3.85 0.77 1.23
C ALA A 161 2.63 0.52 0.32
N LEU A 162 1.61 -0.13 0.89
CA LEU A 162 0.27 -0.26 0.33
C LEU A 162 -0.74 0.03 1.43
N TYR A 163 -1.55 1.06 1.24
CA TYR A 163 -2.37 1.63 2.30
C TYR A 163 -3.62 2.31 1.75
N PHE A 164 -4.50 2.75 2.65
CA PHE A 164 -5.73 3.43 2.31
C PHE A 164 -5.85 4.75 3.04
N VAL A 165 -6.30 5.77 2.32
CA VAL A 165 -6.57 7.09 2.89
C VAL A 165 -7.96 7.59 2.49
N SER A 166 -8.58 8.40 3.35
CA SER A 166 -9.92 8.98 3.13
C SER A 166 -9.89 10.23 2.22
N MET A 167 -9.26 10.09 1.06
CA MET A 167 -9.29 11.05 -0.04
C MET A 167 -10.64 11.06 -0.75
N ASP A 168 -10.96 12.17 -1.41
CA ASP A 168 -12.11 12.23 -2.31
C ASP A 168 -11.84 11.46 -3.61
N ALA A 169 -12.84 10.74 -4.10
CA ALA A 169 -12.72 9.90 -5.30
C ALA A 169 -12.34 10.67 -6.57
N ASP A 170 -12.64 11.98 -6.64
CA ASP A 170 -12.31 12.87 -7.75
C ASP A 170 -11.06 13.74 -7.48
N GLY A 171 -10.30 13.44 -6.41
CA GLY A 171 -9.14 14.22 -5.99
C GLY A 171 -9.50 15.61 -5.46
N GLY A 172 -10.76 15.83 -5.07
CA GLY A 172 -11.26 17.08 -4.52
C GLY A 172 -11.78 18.07 -5.58
N ALA A 173 -11.85 17.68 -6.85
CA ALA A 173 -12.25 18.56 -7.95
C ALA A 173 -13.67 19.15 -7.79
N ALA A 174 -14.62 18.37 -7.25
CA ALA A 174 -15.97 18.86 -6.98
C ALA A 174 -16.04 19.77 -5.75
N LYS A 175 -15.20 19.54 -4.72
CA LYS A 175 -15.16 20.37 -3.50
C LYS A 175 -14.45 21.69 -3.74
N TYR A 176 -13.38 21.66 -4.52
CA TYR A 176 -12.53 22.79 -4.79
C TYR A 176 -12.62 23.11 -6.27
N SER A 177 -13.48 24.06 -6.64
CA SER A 177 -13.66 24.48 -8.03
C SER A 177 -12.37 25.00 -8.67
N THR A 178 -11.38 25.34 -7.85
CA THR A 178 -10.03 25.73 -8.23
C THR A 178 -9.09 24.54 -8.48
N ASN A 179 -9.49 23.29 -8.24
CA ASN A 179 -8.74 22.12 -8.69
C ASN A 179 -9.31 21.63 -10.03
N LYS A 180 -8.64 21.95 -11.15
CA LYS A 180 -9.03 21.45 -12.49
C LYS A 180 -8.38 20.14 -12.88
N ALA A 181 -7.40 19.67 -12.10
CA ALA A 181 -6.63 18.48 -12.39
C ALA A 181 -7.31 17.22 -11.86
N GLY A 182 -7.73 17.24 -10.60
CA GLY A 182 -8.49 16.14 -9.99
C GLY A 182 -7.73 14.80 -9.97
N ALA A 183 -8.49 13.72 -9.78
CA ALA A 183 -7.95 12.37 -9.67
C ALA A 183 -7.13 11.93 -10.89
N LYS A 184 -7.42 12.46 -12.09
CA LYS A 184 -6.65 12.14 -13.31
C LYS A 184 -5.15 12.38 -13.12
N TYR A 185 -4.80 13.45 -12.42
CA TYR A 185 -3.42 13.88 -12.17
C TYR A 185 -2.97 13.64 -10.73
N GLY A 186 -3.65 12.76 -9.99
CA GLY A 186 -3.19 12.35 -8.66
C GLY A 186 -3.30 13.46 -7.60
N THR A 187 -4.28 14.37 -7.69
CA THR A 187 -4.46 15.42 -6.68
C THR A 187 -5.26 14.97 -5.46
N GLY A 188 -5.21 15.77 -4.39
CA GLY A 188 -6.11 15.64 -3.24
C GLY A 188 -5.60 14.71 -2.14
N TYR A 189 -4.30 14.37 -2.17
CA TYR A 189 -3.68 13.54 -1.15
C TYR A 189 -3.86 14.10 0.26
N CYS A 190 -4.01 13.19 1.20
CA CYS A 190 -4.05 13.42 2.63
C CYS A 190 -3.69 12.11 3.32
N ASP A 191 -3.19 12.20 4.54
CA ASP A 191 -2.95 11.04 5.39
C ASP A 191 -2.97 11.46 6.87
N ALA A 192 -2.62 10.55 7.79
CA ALA A 192 -2.67 10.83 9.23
C ALA A 192 -1.48 11.65 9.75
N GLN A 193 -0.46 11.89 8.92
CA GLN A 193 0.66 12.77 9.20
C GLN A 193 0.36 14.23 8.87
N CYS A 194 -0.80 14.52 8.27
CA CYS A 194 -1.18 15.88 7.87
C CYS A 194 -0.10 16.59 7.01
N PRO A 195 0.43 15.95 5.95
CA PRO A 195 1.61 16.36 5.20
C PRO A 195 1.53 17.79 4.69
N ARG A 196 2.61 18.54 4.94
CA ARG A 196 2.77 19.95 4.55
C ARG A 196 3.66 20.14 3.32
N ASP A 197 4.21 19.06 2.78
CA ASP A 197 5.06 19.02 1.59
C ASP A 197 4.28 19.00 0.27
N LEU A 198 2.96 18.87 0.34
CA LEU A 198 2.11 18.92 -0.84
C LEU A 198 2.15 20.31 -1.47
N LYS A 199 2.51 20.37 -2.76
CA LYS A 199 2.54 21.60 -3.55
C LYS A 199 1.15 22.21 -3.75
N PHE A 200 0.10 21.39 -3.76
CA PHE A 200 -1.29 21.83 -3.89
C PHE A 200 -2.20 21.21 -2.83
N ILE A 201 -2.96 22.03 -2.12
CA ILE A 201 -3.96 21.61 -1.14
C ILE A 201 -5.23 22.45 -1.35
N ASN A 202 -6.39 21.81 -1.38
CA ASN A 202 -7.69 22.47 -1.59
C ASN A 202 -7.76 23.32 -2.87
N GLY A 203 -7.07 22.89 -3.93
CA GLY A 203 -7.00 23.61 -5.22
C GLY A 203 -6.21 24.93 -5.15
N LEU A 204 -5.35 25.12 -4.15
CA LEU A 204 -4.48 26.27 -3.96
C LEU A 204 -3.02 25.82 -3.87
N ALA A 205 -2.08 26.62 -4.38
CA ALA A 205 -0.66 26.34 -4.23
C ALA A 205 -0.21 26.57 -2.79
N ASN A 206 0.65 25.71 -2.26
CA ASN A 206 1.15 25.78 -0.89
C ASN A 206 2.42 26.64 -0.76
N VAL A 207 2.45 27.76 -1.48
CA VAL A 207 3.68 28.57 -1.71
C VAL A 207 4.00 29.54 -0.58
N GLU A 208 3.00 30.02 0.15
CA GLU A 208 3.15 31.14 1.09
C GLU A 208 3.92 30.74 2.36
N GLY A 209 5.20 31.11 2.45
CA GLY A 209 6.04 30.65 3.57
C GLY A 209 6.58 29.23 3.37
N TRP A 210 6.65 28.78 2.12
CA TRP A 210 7.36 27.56 1.76
C TRP A 210 8.80 27.58 2.27
N THR A 211 9.20 26.50 2.93
CA THR A 211 10.55 26.30 3.44
C THR A 211 11.16 25.07 2.76
N PRO A 212 12.24 25.21 1.98
CA PRO A 212 12.96 24.08 1.41
C PRO A 212 13.41 23.08 2.48
N SER A 213 13.34 21.78 2.17
CA SER A 213 13.85 20.76 3.08
C SER A 213 15.36 20.89 3.23
N THR A 214 15.86 20.58 4.43
CA THR A 214 17.30 20.62 4.72
C THR A 214 18.04 19.37 4.23
N ASN A 215 17.32 18.31 3.91
CA ASN A 215 17.89 17.02 3.53
C ASN A 215 17.21 16.35 2.33
N ASP A 216 16.19 16.98 1.72
CA ASP A 216 15.57 16.55 0.46
C ASP A 216 15.70 17.68 -0.58
N ALA A 217 16.34 17.39 -1.72
CA ALA A 217 16.58 18.35 -2.78
C ALA A 217 15.33 18.68 -3.62
N ASN A 218 14.24 17.92 -3.46
CA ASN A 218 13.02 18.02 -4.25
C ASN A 218 11.79 18.43 -3.43
N ALA A 219 11.91 18.43 -2.09
CA ALA A 219 10.81 18.71 -1.18
C ALA A 219 11.05 19.92 -0.28
N GLY A 220 9.97 20.40 0.30
CA GLY A 220 9.92 21.44 1.30
C GLY A 220 8.59 21.37 2.02
N ALA A 221 8.26 22.38 2.83
CA ALA A 221 6.99 22.43 3.53
C ALA A 221 6.36 23.82 3.44
N GLY A 222 5.08 23.85 3.08
CA GLY A 222 4.27 25.06 3.11
C GLY A 222 3.55 25.27 4.45
N PRO A 223 2.72 26.31 4.54
CA PRO A 223 1.98 26.65 5.75
C PRO A 223 0.79 25.72 5.98
N TYR A 224 0.30 25.03 4.94
CA TYR A 224 -0.86 24.16 5.02
C TYR A 224 -0.45 22.69 4.95
N GLY A 225 -1.19 21.85 5.67
CA GLY A 225 -1.12 20.39 5.54
C GLY A 225 -2.48 19.78 5.22
N SER A 226 -2.49 18.52 4.79
CA SER A 226 -3.69 17.81 4.34
C SER A 226 -3.91 16.52 5.15
N CYS A 227 -4.87 16.56 6.07
CA CYS A 227 -5.16 15.49 7.03
C CYS A 227 -6.32 14.61 6.57
N CYS A 228 -6.24 13.29 6.74
CA CYS A 228 -7.39 12.39 6.75
C CYS A 228 -7.06 11.05 7.39
N SER A 229 -8.09 10.24 7.67
CA SER A 229 -7.90 8.90 8.25
C SER A 229 -7.12 7.99 7.31
N GLU A 230 -6.24 7.19 7.90
CA GLU A 230 -5.29 6.33 7.19
C GLU A 230 -5.33 4.91 7.76
N MET A 231 -5.26 3.92 6.88
CA MET A 231 -5.11 2.51 7.23
C MET A 231 -3.93 1.95 6.45
N ASP A 232 -2.82 1.80 7.16
CA ASP A 232 -1.62 1.18 6.66
C ASP A 232 -1.78 -0.33 6.68
N ILE A 233 -2.23 -0.86 5.54
CA ILE A 233 -2.32 -2.31 5.34
C ILE A 233 -0.93 -2.91 5.39
N TRP A 234 0.03 -2.21 4.81
CA TRP A 234 1.36 -2.73 4.57
C TRP A 234 2.35 -1.60 4.48
N GLU A 235 3.20 -1.51 5.47
CA GLU A 235 4.47 -0.78 5.40
C GLU A 235 5.56 -1.80 5.62
N ALA A 236 6.49 -1.92 4.68
CA ALA A 236 7.49 -2.97 4.76
C ALA A 236 8.72 -2.74 3.91
N ASN A 237 9.78 -3.38 4.34
CA ASN A 237 10.86 -3.84 3.49
C ASN A 237 11.14 -5.31 3.79
N LYS A 238 12.18 -5.90 3.19
CA LYS A 238 12.48 -7.32 3.42
C LYS A 238 12.84 -7.66 4.87
N MET A 239 13.10 -6.68 5.73
CA MET A 239 13.57 -6.88 7.11
C MET A 239 12.45 -6.75 8.14
N ALA A 240 11.47 -5.88 7.91
CA ALA A 240 10.37 -5.65 8.82
C ALA A 240 9.09 -5.26 8.08
N THR A 241 7.95 -5.48 8.72
CA THR A 241 6.66 -4.99 8.25
C THR A 241 5.76 -4.61 9.42
N ALA A 242 4.91 -3.60 9.21
CA ALA A 242 3.84 -3.19 10.11
C ALA A 242 2.50 -3.10 9.36
N PHE A 243 1.41 -3.22 10.12
CA PHE A 243 0.10 -2.76 9.69
C PHE A 243 -0.55 -1.97 10.82
N THR A 244 -1.12 -0.81 10.48
CA THR A 244 -1.38 0.24 11.45
C THR A 244 -2.64 1.04 11.08
N PRO A 245 -3.70 1.05 11.90
CA PRO A 245 -4.80 1.98 11.77
C PRO A 245 -4.45 3.33 12.42
N HIS A 246 -4.70 4.41 11.69
CA HIS A 246 -4.51 5.78 12.13
C HIS A 246 -5.84 6.56 12.09
N PRO A 247 -6.54 6.69 13.23
CA PRO A 247 -7.78 7.43 13.30
C PRO A 247 -7.52 8.94 13.26
N CYS A 248 -8.42 9.64 12.58
CA CYS A 248 -8.53 11.09 12.68
C CYS A 248 -9.90 11.48 13.22
N THR A 249 -9.95 12.51 14.05
CA THR A 249 -11.22 13.05 14.57
C THR A 249 -12.10 13.60 13.43
N ILE A 250 -11.47 14.11 12.36
CA ILE A 250 -12.09 14.43 11.07
C ILE A 250 -11.73 13.31 10.09
N ILE A 251 -12.75 12.60 9.59
CA ILE A 251 -12.55 11.37 8.80
C ILE A 251 -11.91 11.63 7.44
N GLY A 252 -12.57 12.43 6.60
CA GLY A 252 -12.12 12.74 5.24
C GLY A 252 -11.10 13.87 5.19
N GLN A 253 -10.63 14.17 3.97
CA GLN A 253 -9.67 15.24 3.73
C GLN A 253 -10.09 16.56 4.38
N SER A 254 -9.16 17.12 5.15
CA SER A 254 -9.27 18.44 5.77
C SER A 254 -7.91 19.13 5.77
N ARG A 255 -7.92 20.47 5.63
CA ARG A 255 -6.70 21.27 5.64
C ARG A 255 -6.39 21.76 7.06
N CYS A 256 -5.15 21.59 7.49
CA CYS A 256 -4.61 22.15 8.74
C CYS A 256 -3.63 23.31 8.44
N THR A 257 -3.11 23.99 9.46
CA THR A 257 -2.18 25.12 9.28
C THR A 257 -1.07 25.10 10.32
N GLY A 258 0.18 25.26 9.86
CA GLY A 258 1.37 25.34 10.69
C GLY A 258 1.57 24.12 11.59
N ASP A 259 2.11 24.34 12.78
CA ASP A 259 2.36 23.27 13.76
C ASP A 259 1.08 22.62 14.30
N ALA A 260 -0.06 23.30 14.21
CA ALA A 260 -1.36 22.72 14.56
C ALA A 260 -1.80 21.59 13.62
N CYS A 261 -1.06 21.35 12.53
CA CYS A 261 -1.19 20.12 11.75
C CYS A 261 -0.80 18.87 12.55
N GLY A 262 0.09 18.97 13.54
CA GLY A 262 0.74 17.79 14.11
C GLY A 262 1.57 17.04 13.07
N GLY A 263 1.68 15.72 13.21
CA GLY A 263 2.44 14.88 12.31
C GLY A 263 3.95 14.94 12.54
N THR A 264 4.68 14.14 11.76
CA THR A 264 6.11 13.93 12.00
C THR A 264 6.99 15.18 11.81
N TYR A 265 6.60 16.10 10.93
CA TYR A 265 7.35 17.34 10.62
C TYR A 265 6.77 18.58 11.32
N SER A 266 6.34 18.46 12.58
CA SER A 266 5.89 19.57 13.42
C SER A 266 6.65 19.62 14.75
N SER A 267 6.49 20.71 15.51
CA SER A 267 7.06 20.83 16.86
C SER A 267 6.47 19.84 17.88
N ASP A 268 5.23 19.42 17.66
CA ASP A 268 4.51 18.44 18.47
C ASP A 268 3.60 17.61 17.57
N ARG A 269 3.98 16.35 17.34
CA ARG A 269 3.29 15.45 16.40
C ARG A 269 1.84 15.18 16.79
N TYR A 270 1.48 15.29 18.07
CA TYR A 270 0.17 14.89 18.58
C TYR A 270 -0.88 16.00 18.56
N MET A 271 -0.47 17.25 18.31
CA MET A 271 -1.33 18.44 18.36
C MET A 271 -2.45 18.45 17.30
N GLY A 272 -2.26 17.70 16.21
CA GLY A 272 -3.16 17.64 15.07
C GLY A 272 -4.45 16.86 15.32
N VAL A 273 -5.29 16.80 14.29
CA VAL A 273 -6.58 16.08 14.32
C VAL A 273 -6.45 14.57 14.11
N CYS A 274 -5.27 14.12 13.68
CA CYS A 274 -4.95 12.74 13.30
C CYS A 274 -3.90 12.15 14.23
N ASP A 275 -4.00 10.84 14.48
CA ASP A 275 -3.01 10.08 15.22
C ASP A 275 -1.81 9.74 14.32
N PRO A 276 -0.62 10.33 14.56
CA PRO A 276 0.53 10.10 13.70
C PRO A 276 1.26 8.78 14.00
N ASP A 277 0.93 8.09 15.10
CA ASP A 277 1.62 6.87 15.53
C ASP A 277 0.81 5.61 15.20
N GLY A 278 -0.52 5.68 15.35
CA GLY A 278 -1.40 4.56 15.13
C GLY A 278 -1.32 3.49 16.22
N CYS A 279 -2.06 2.39 16.01
CA CYS A 279 -1.93 1.17 16.80
C CYS A 279 -1.29 0.06 15.98
N ASP A 280 0.04 0.01 15.96
CA ASP A 280 0.81 -0.83 15.05
C ASP A 280 0.90 -2.31 15.48
N PHE A 281 0.98 -3.18 14.48
CA PHE A 281 1.42 -4.56 14.66
C PHE A 281 2.58 -4.87 13.72
N ASN A 282 3.80 -4.79 14.24
CA ASN A 282 5.00 -5.33 13.64
C ASN A 282 5.44 -6.58 14.40
N SER A 283 5.51 -7.75 13.74
CA SER A 283 5.84 -9.04 14.38
C SER A 283 7.15 -9.03 15.17
N TYR A 284 8.18 -8.34 14.66
CA TYR A 284 9.46 -8.20 15.34
C TYR A 284 9.31 -7.33 16.59
N ARG A 285 8.63 -6.17 16.46
CA ARG A 285 8.32 -5.26 17.58
C ARG A 285 7.48 -5.93 18.67
N GLN A 286 6.60 -6.84 18.27
CA GLN A 286 5.79 -7.68 19.15
C GLN A 286 6.56 -8.91 19.68
N GLY A 287 7.88 -8.96 19.51
CA GLY A 287 8.78 -9.95 20.14
C GLY A 287 9.01 -11.23 19.34
N ASN A 288 8.44 -11.38 18.14
CA ASN A 288 8.70 -12.51 17.27
C ASN A 288 9.68 -12.15 16.14
N THR A 289 10.96 -12.19 16.47
CA THR A 289 12.07 -11.72 15.60
C THR A 289 12.43 -12.65 14.44
N THR A 290 11.78 -13.80 14.30
CA THR A 290 12.03 -14.78 13.22
C THR A 290 10.81 -15.05 12.34
N PHE A 291 9.69 -14.35 12.60
CA PHE A 291 8.45 -14.59 11.85
C PHE A 291 8.49 -14.03 10.43
N TYR A 292 8.95 -12.79 10.28
CA TYR A 292 9.04 -12.09 9.00
C TYR A 292 10.50 -11.70 8.75
N GLY A 293 10.99 -11.94 7.55
CA GLY A 293 12.34 -11.55 7.14
C GLY A 293 12.97 -12.53 6.15
N PRO A 294 14.24 -12.32 5.75
CA PRO A 294 14.90 -13.20 4.79
C PRO A 294 15.08 -14.60 5.41
N GLY A 295 14.40 -15.60 4.87
CA GLY A 295 14.36 -16.96 5.44
C GLY A 295 13.48 -17.15 6.68
N GLY A 296 12.67 -16.14 7.05
CA GLY A 296 11.68 -16.25 8.13
C GLY A 296 10.49 -17.14 7.77
N THR A 297 9.55 -17.29 8.71
CA THR A 297 8.29 -18.03 8.48
C THR A 297 7.53 -17.48 7.26
N VAL A 298 7.40 -16.15 7.20
CA VAL A 298 7.07 -15.39 6.00
C VAL A 298 8.40 -14.97 5.39
N ASN A 299 8.83 -15.68 4.35
CA ASN A 299 10.15 -15.52 3.77
C ASN A 299 10.15 -14.40 2.73
N THR A 300 10.86 -13.31 3.02
CA THR A 300 10.89 -12.12 2.15
C THR A 300 11.78 -12.26 0.92
N ASN A 301 12.51 -13.36 0.76
CA ASN A 301 13.32 -13.64 -0.44
C ASN A 301 12.47 -14.01 -1.67
N SER A 302 11.16 -14.12 -1.53
CA SER A 302 10.24 -14.46 -2.61
C SER A 302 8.86 -13.86 -2.33
N LYS A 303 8.08 -13.66 -3.40
CA LYS A 303 6.68 -13.24 -3.31
C LYS A 303 5.86 -14.05 -2.29
N PHE A 304 4.96 -13.37 -1.61
CA PHE A 304 3.93 -13.95 -0.74
C PHE A 304 2.63 -13.15 -0.84
N THR A 305 1.54 -13.74 -0.36
CA THR A 305 0.25 -13.06 -0.24
C THR A 305 0.08 -12.48 1.16
N VAL A 306 -0.50 -11.28 1.24
CA VAL A 306 -0.92 -10.61 2.46
C VAL A 306 -2.45 -10.51 2.45
N VAL A 307 -3.10 -10.95 3.51
CA VAL A 307 -4.55 -10.88 3.70
C VAL A 307 -4.85 -10.03 4.93
N THR A 308 -5.75 -9.05 4.79
CA THR A 308 -6.21 -8.21 5.90
C THR A 308 -7.73 -8.21 5.98
N GLN A 309 -8.26 -8.50 7.17
CA GLN A 309 -9.70 -8.59 7.44
C GLN A 309 -10.12 -7.52 8.43
N PHE A 310 -11.25 -6.86 8.17
CA PHE A 310 -11.81 -5.81 9.03
C PHE A 310 -13.13 -6.25 9.65
N LEU A 311 -13.08 -6.77 10.87
CA LEU A 311 -14.23 -7.40 11.49
C LEU A 311 -15.09 -6.38 12.25
N LYS A 312 -16.40 -6.60 12.20
CA LYS A 312 -17.39 -5.82 12.93
C LYS A 312 -17.76 -6.52 14.25
N ASN A 313 -18.01 -5.74 15.30
CA ASN A 313 -18.78 -6.21 16.46
C ASN A 313 -20.29 -6.30 16.12
N THR A 314 -21.10 -6.71 17.10
CA THR A 314 -22.56 -6.78 16.97
C THR A 314 -23.25 -5.44 16.77
N ALA A 315 -22.60 -4.32 17.15
CA ALA A 315 -23.06 -2.96 16.90
C ALA A 315 -22.68 -2.44 15.49
N GLY A 316 -21.93 -3.23 14.72
CA GLY A 316 -21.48 -2.87 13.37
C GLY A 316 -20.20 -2.03 13.33
N GLU A 317 -19.54 -1.79 14.47
CA GLU A 317 -18.30 -1.02 14.58
C GLU A 317 -17.08 -1.92 14.37
N LEU A 318 -15.95 -1.35 13.93
CA LEU A 318 -14.70 -2.09 13.81
C LEU A 318 -14.25 -2.60 15.18
N SER A 319 -14.05 -3.91 15.29
CA SER A 319 -13.64 -4.56 16.54
C SER A 319 -12.28 -5.22 16.47
N GLU A 320 -11.88 -5.68 15.27
CA GLU A 320 -10.66 -6.45 15.09
C GLU A 320 -10.13 -6.29 13.66
N ILE A 321 -8.82 -6.10 13.52
CA ILE A 321 -8.11 -6.19 12.24
C ILE A 321 -7.23 -7.44 12.29
N ARG A 322 -7.52 -8.43 11.44
CA ARG A 322 -6.71 -9.65 11.36
C ARG A 322 -5.76 -9.63 10.18
N ARG A 323 -4.65 -10.33 10.35
CA ARG A 323 -3.63 -10.54 9.34
C ARG A 323 -3.41 -12.03 9.12
N PHE A 324 -3.32 -12.41 7.85
CA PHE A 324 -2.80 -13.71 7.44
C PHE A 324 -1.83 -13.51 6.28
N TYR A 325 -0.96 -14.49 6.10
CA TYR A 325 -0.09 -14.58 4.94
C TYR A 325 -0.37 -15.88 4.20
N ALA A 326 -0.05 -15.94 2.92
CA ALA A 326 0.04 -17.21 2.21
C ALA A 326 1.33 -17.27 1.41
N GLN A 327 2.09 -18.35 1.56
CA GLN A 327 3.33 -18.56 0.82
C GLN A 327 3.52 -20.06 0.56
N ASN A 328 3.93 -20.40 -0.66
CA ASN A 328 4.17 -21.79 -1.07
C ASN A 328 2.98 -22.73 -0.76
N GLY A 329 1.76 -22.24 -1.00
CA GLY A 329 0.51 -22.99 -0.78
C GLY A 329 0.10 -23.16 0.68
N LYS A 330 0.80 -22.54 1.64
CA LYS A 330 0.48 -22.59 3.06
C LYS A 330 -0.08 -21.27 3.54
N ILE A 331 -1.21 -21.32 4.25
CA ILE A 331 -1.73 -20.17 4.99
C ILE A 331 -0.99 -20.09 6.33
N ILE A 332 -0.55 -18.88 6.67
CA ILE A 332 0.25 -18.58 7.84
C ILE A 332 -0.54 -17.51 8.63
N PRO A 333 -1.12 -17.86 9.79
CA PRO A 333 -1.69 -16.86 10.69
C PRO A 333 -0.62 -15.84 11.10
N ASN A 334 -1.04 -14.61 11.42
CA ASN A 334 -0.12 -13.64 11.99
C ASN A 334 0.54 -14.19 13.27
N SER A 335 1.74 -13.71 13.57
CA SER A 335 2.47 -14.09 14.77
C SER A 335 1.72 -13.66 16.04
N GLU A 336 1.72 -14.50 17.07
CA GLU A 336 1.35 -14.07 18.43
C GLU A 336 2.35 -13.04 18.97
N THR A 337 1.85 -12.03 19.68
CA THR A 337 2.72 -11.16 20.48
C THR A 337 3.36 -11.94 21.63
N LYS A 338 4.62 -11.62 21.91
CA LYS A 338 5.41 -12.13 23.04
C LYS A 338 5.67 -11.05 24.10
N ILE A 339 5.07 -9.87 23.95
CA ILE A 339 5.23 -8.76 24.89
C ILE A 339 4.42 -9.04 26.15
N ALA A 340 5.09 -9.02 27.31
CA ALA A 340 4.44 -9.27 28.60
C ALA A 340 3.29 -8.29 28.84
N GLY A 341 2.15 -8.79 29.31
CA GLY A 341 0.95 -7.99 29.54
C GLY A 341 0.07 -7.80 28.29
N THR A 342 0.51 -8.26 27.12
CA THR A 342 -0.28 -8.32 25.87
C THR A 342 -0.39 -9.78 25.40
N SER A 343 -1.37 -10.07 24.55
CA SER A 343 -1.57 -11.40 23.93
C SER A 343 -2.36 -11.27 22.64
N GLY A 344 -2.32 -12.30 21.80
CA GLY A 344 -3.05 -12.35 20.53
C GLY A 344 -2.18 -11.98 19.33
N ASN A 345 -2.77 -12.14 18.14
CA ASN A 345 -2.11 -11.93 16.85
C ASN A 345 -2.90 -10.97 15.93
N SER A 346 -3.80 -10.17 16.49
CA SER A 346 -4.64 -9.22 15.75
C SER A 346 -4.75 -7.90 16.50
N ILE A 347 -5.13 -6.84 15.78
CA ILE A 347 -5.32 -5.52 16.37
C ILE A 347 -6.76 -5.44 16.88
N THR A 348 -6.91 -5.32 18.19
CA THR A 348 -8.18 -5.06 18.90
C THR A 348 -8.00 -3.87 19.83
N LYS A 349 -9.10 -3.31 20.37
CA LYS A 349 -9.01 -2.21 21.33
C LYS A 349 -8.15 -2.61 22.55
N ASP A 350 -8.38 -3.80 23.10
CA ASP A 350 -7.64 -4.32 24.25
C ASP A 350 -6.15 -4.52 23.94
N TYR A 351 -5.83 -5.02 22.74
CA TYR A 351 -4.45 -5.09 22.27
C TYR A 351 -3.81 -3.69 22.23
N CYS A 352 -4.46 -2.70 21.62
CA CYS A 352 -3.92 -1.33 21.51
C CYS A 352 -3.68 -0.70 22.88
N ASP A 353 -4.62 -0.83 23.81
CA ASP A 353 -4.50 -0.28 25.16
C ASP A 353 -3.32 -0.90 25.91
N LYS A 354 -3.19 -2.24 25.85
CA LYS A 354 -2.10 -2.96 26.51
C LYS A 354 -0.75 -2.75 25.83
N GLN A 355 -0.72 -2.65 24.50
CA GLN A 355 0.48 -2.44 23.70
C GLN A 355 1.09 -1.06 24.01
N LYS A 356 0.28 0.01 23.96
CA LYS A 356 0.73 1.36 24.31
C LYS A 356 1.22 1.44 25.76
N ALA A 357 0.49 0.81 26.69
CA ALA A 357 0.91 0.75 28.10
C ALA A 357 2.23 -0.02 28.29
N ALA A 358 2.40 -1.16 27.62
CA ALA A 358 3.61 -1.98 27.74
C ALA A 358 4.85 -1.31 27.13
N PHE A 359 4.68 -0.52 26.07
CA PHE A 359 5.76 0.23 25.42
C PHE A 359 6.01 1.60 26.07
N GLY A 360 5.04 2.13 26.81
CA GLY A 360 5.09 3.49 27.36
C GLY A 360 4.95 4.56 26.27
N ASP A 361 4.24 4.23 25.19
CA ASP A 361 3.96 5.14 24.08
C ASP A 361 2.75 6.03 24.39
N VAL A 362 2.65 7.18 23.72
CA VAL A 362 1.50 8.09 23.84
C VAL A 362 0.22 7.40 23.35
N THR A 363 -0.89 7.58 24.07
CA THR A 363 -2.20 6.97 23.78
C THR A 363 -3.04 7.77 22.78
N ASP A 364 -2.39 8.44 21.82
CA ASP A 364 -3.07 9.34 20.88
C ASP A 364 -4.07 8.58 19.98
N PHE A 365 -3.80 7.31 19.67
CA PHE A 365 -4.76 6.39 19.06
C PHE A 365 -6.07 6.33 19.84
N GLN A 366 -6.00 6.14 21.16
CA GLN A 366 -7.16 6.11 22.04
C GLN A 366 -7.84 7.47 22.12
N ASP A 367 -7.06 8.53 22.28
CA ASP A 367 -7.55 9.91 22.45
C ASP A 367 -8.29 10.40 21.19
N LYS A 368 -7.89 9.92 20.02
CA LYS A 368 -8.55 10.20 18.73
C LYS A 368 -9.62 9.17 18.35
N GLY A 369 -10.03 8.33 19.29
CA GLY A 369 -11.22 7.47 19.20
C GLY A 369 -10.96 6.03 18.73
N GLY A 370 -9.70 5.66 18.53
CA GLY A 370 -9.23 4.31 18.30
C GLY A 370 -9.92 3.56 17.17
N LEU A 371 -10.11 2.24 17.35
CA LEU A 371 -10.72 1.39 16.34
C LEU A 371 -12.14 1.81 15.95
N VAL A 372 -12.93 2.35 16.88
CA VAL A 372 -14.29 2.80 16.56
C VAL A 372 -14.23 3.99 15.59
N GLN A 373 -13.33 4.95 15.82
CA GLN A 373 -13.13 6.07 14.91
C GLN A 373 -12.56 5.60 13.56
N MET A 374 -11.56 4.71 13.58
CA MET A 374 -11.03 4.11 12.35
C MET A 374 -12.14 3.39 11.56
N GLY A 375 -13.02 2.66 12.25
CA GLY A 375 -14.16 1.97 11.64
C GLY A 375 -15.11 2.90 10.91
N LYS A 376 -15.27 4.16 11.35
CA LYS A 376 -16.05 5.17 10.63
C LYS A 376 -15.42 5.52 9.28
N ALA A 377 -14.10 5.63 9.20
CA ALA A 377 -13.38 5.82 7.94
C ALA A 377 -13.48 4.59 7.03
N LEU A 378 -13.23 3.39 7.57
CA LEU A 378 -13.34 2.14 6.81
C LEU A 378 -14.76 1.85 6.28
N ALA A 379 -15.80 2.44 6.89
CA ALA A 379 -17.17 2.36 6.41
C ALA A 379 -17.45 3.27 5.20
N GLN A 380 -16.60 4.27 4.97
CA GLN A 380 -16.67 5.22 3.87
C GLN A 380 -15.72 4.82 2.72
N PRO A 381 -15.88 5.42 1.53
CA PRO A 381 -14.95 5.23 0.42
C PRO A 381 -13.53 5.70 0.80
N MET A 382 -12.55 4.80 0.72
CA MET A 382 -11.13 5.14 0.85
C MET A 382 -10.38 4.82 -0.45
N VAL A 383 -9.35 5.60 -0.75
CA VAL A 383 -8.51 5.45 -1.95
C VAL A 383 -7.34 4.53 -1.63
N LEU A 384 -7.07 3.57 -2.52
CA LEU A 384 -5.91 2.69 -2.45
C LEU A 384 -4.65 3.42 -2.94
N VAL A 385 -3.61 3.40 -2.12
CA VAL A 385 -2.29 3.98 -2.41
C VAL A 385 -1.23 2.88 -2.43
N MET A 386 -0.30 2.96 -3.37
CA MET A 386 0.88 2.10 -3.49
C MET A 386 2.12 2.97 -3.71
N SER A 387 3.14 2.83 -2.88
CA SER A 387 4.32 3.70 -2.92
C SER A 387 5.63 2.96 -2.65
N ILE A 388 6.73 3.63 -2.98
CA ILE A 388 8.08 3.31 -2.53
C ILE A 388 8.77 4.60 -2.13
N TRP A 389 9.33 4.65 -0.92
CA TRP A 389 9.93 5.85 -0.35
C TRP A 389 11.01 5.53 0.70
N ASP A 390 11.85 6.52 0.98
CA ASP A 390 12.77 6.58 2.10
C ASP A 390 12.40 7.74 3.04
N ASP A 391 12.87 7.68 4.27
CA ASP A 391 12.36 8.54 5.34
C ASP A 391 13.36 9.62 5.75
N HIS A 392 13.04 10.85 5.38
CA HIS A 392 13.84 12.03 5.67
C HIS A 392 13.70 12.56 7.11
N ALA A 393 12.79 12.01 7.93
CA ALA A 393 12.65 12.39 9.34
C ALA A 393 13.39 11.42 10.28
N ALA A 394 13.17 10.12 10.10
CA ALA A 394 13.60 9.09 11.04
C ALA A 394 14.29 7.90 10.38
N ASN A 395 14.74 8.02 9.11
CA ASN A 395 15.53 7.03 8.39
C ASN A 395 14.91 5.62 8.37
N MET A 396 13.58 5.52 8.47
CA MET A 396 12.81 4.28 8.54
C MET A 396 13.07 3.44 9.79
N LEU A 397 13.78 3.98 10.78
CA LEU A 397 14.19 3.24 11.98
C LEU A 397 13.01 2.84 12.85
N TRP A 398 11.91 3.59 12.75
CA TRP A 398 10.63 3.27 13.40
C TRP A 398 10.01 1.96 12.87
N LEU A 399 10.33 1.58 11.63
CA LEU A 399 9.86 0.35 11.00
C LEU A 399 10.82 -0.83 11.19
N ASP A 400 12.12 -0.64 10.92
CA ASP A 400 13.05 -1.76 10.68
C ASP A 400 14.28 -1.84 11.58
N SER A 401 14.41 -0.94 12.56
CA SER A 401 15.60 -0.82 13.40
C SER A 401 15.23 -0.68 14.89
N THR A 402 16.15 -0.18 15.70
CA THR A 402 15.86 0.28 17.07
C THR A 402 15.53 1.77 17.03
N TYR A 403 14.36 2.17 17.54
CA TYR A 403 13.96 3.57 17.60
C TYR A 403 13.23 3.89 18.92
N PRO A 404 13.53 5.00 19.62
CA PRO A 404 14.74 5.81 19.50
C PRO A 404 16.02 4.96 19.56
N THR A 405 17.10 5.42 18.94
CA THR A 405 18.28 4.62 18.56
C THR A 405 19.09 4.04 19.73
N ASP A 406 18.93 4.57 20.93
CA ASP A 406 19.60 4.13 22.16
C ASP A 406 18.65 3.43 23.15
N SER A 407 17.37 3.29 22.79
CA SER A 407 16.36 2.75 23.68
C SER A 407 16.45 1.22 23.80
N THR A 408 16.45 0.73 25.02
CA THR A 408 16.35 -0.71 25.35
C THR A 408 14.98 -1.09 25.89
N LYS A 409 14.00 -0.17 25.84
CA LYS A 409 12.66 -0.41 26.39
C LYS A 409 11.88 -1.42 25.54
N PRO A 410 10.90 -2.14 26.11
CA PRO A 410 9.95 -2.90 25.31
C PRO A 410 9.37 -2.05 24.18
N GLY A 411 9.25 -2.65 22.99
CA GLY A 411 8.80 -1.96 21.79
C GLY A 411 9.85 -1.11 21.09
N ALA A 412 11.08 -0.95 21.61
CA ALA A 412 12.14 -0.16 20.97
C ALA A 412 12.77 -0.82 19.74
N ALA A 413 12.86 -2.15 19.68
CA ALA A 413 13.39 -2.88 18.52
C ALA A 413 12.25 -3.31 17.59
N ARG A 414 12.34 -2.96 16.30
CA ARG A 414 11.30 -3.17 15.27
C ARG A 414 11.79 -3.96 14.06
N GLY A 415 13.09 -4.12 13.94
CA GLY A 415 13.72 -5.01 12.99
C GLY A 415 15.21 -5.13 13.30
N ALA A 416 15.92 -5.81 12.41
CA ALA A 416 17.34 -6.11 12.59
C ALA A 416 18.28 -5.14 11.85
N CYS A 417 17.75 -4.06 11.26
CA CYS A 417 18.59 -3.05 10.63
C CYS A 417 19.43 -2.30 11.67
N ALA A 418 20.59 -1.82 11.24
CA ALA A 418 21.45 -1.00 12.10
C ALA A 418 20.78 0.36 12.38
N THR A 419 21.09 0.99 13.50
CA THR A 419 20.59 2.35 13.80
C THR A 419 21.23 3.43 12.92
N THR A 420 22.26 3.07 12.14
CA THR A 420 22.93 3.93 11.16
C THR A 420 22.40 3.75 9.74
N SER A 421 21.45 2.85 9.49
CA SER A 421 20.88 2.67 8.15
C SER A 421 19.84 3.76 7.81
N GLY A 422 19.48 3.82 6.53
CA GLY A 422 18.30 4.55 6.08
C GLY A 422 18.45 6.05 5.92
N VAL A 423 19.66 6.60 6.05
CA VAL A 423 19.95 7.97 5.65
C VAL A 423 19.63 8.11 4.15
N PRO A 424 18.68 8.98 3.74
CA PRO A 424 18.19 9.07 2.35
C PRO A 424 19.29 9.11 1.30
N SER A 425 20.20 10.08 1.42
CA SER A 425 21.33 10.22 0.50
C SER A 425 22.23 8.97 0.37
N GLU A 426 22.33 8.15 1.42
CA GLU A 426 23.10 6.90 1.38
C GLU A 426 22.32 5.78 0.71
N VAL A 427 21.02 5.63 1.00
CA VAL A 427 20.18 4.58 0.39
C VAL A 427 19.93 4.87 -1.09
N GLU A 428 19.67 6.11 -1.47
CA GLU A 428 19.54 6.54 -2.87
C GLU A 428 20.79 6.23 -3.69
N ALA A 429 21.98 6.42 -3.09
CA ALA A 429 23.25 6.16 -3.76
C ALA A 429 23.61 4.67 -3.81
N SER A 430 23.35 3.92 -2.74
CA SER A 430 23.82 2.54 -2.57
C SER A 430 22.88 1.49 -3.15
N VAL A 431 21.56 1.71 -3.09
CA VAL A 431 20.55 0.77 -3.58
C VAL A 431 19.54 1.42 -4.54
N PRO A 432 19.98 2.19 -5.56
CA PRO A 432 19.08 2.94 -6.45
C PRO A 432 18.10 2.04 -7.21
N ASN A 433 18.51 0.80 -7.50
CA ASN A 433 17.71 -0.16 -8.25
C ASN A 433 16.76 -0.98 -7.37
N SER A 434 16.61 -0.64 -6.09
CA SER A 434 15.59 -1.24 -5.23
C SER A 434 14.20 -1.05 -5.84
N ASN A 435 13.34 -2.06 -5.68
CA ASN A 435 11.99 -2.01 -6.22
C ASN A 435 11.04 -2.91 -5.41
N VAL A 436 9.76 -2.52 -5.40
CA VAL A 436 8.67 -3.31 -4.85
C VAL A 436 7.69 -3.69 -5.95
N VAL A 437 7.13 -4.89 -5.88
CA VAL A 437 6.05 -5.32 -6.80
C VAL A 437 4.80 -5.64 -6.01
N PHE A 438 3.73 -4.88 -6.24
CA PHE A 438 2.39 -5.17 -5.76
C PHE A 438 1.62 -5.86 -6.87
N SER A 439 0.93 -6.96 -6.58
CA SER A 439 0.20 -7.69 -7.62
C SER A 439 -1.03 -8.41 -7.09
N ASN A 440 -1.90 -8.85 -8.00
CA ASN A 440 -2.99 -9.76 -7.68
C ASN A 440 -3.88 -9.26 -6.53
N ILE A 441 -4.27 -7.99 -6.60
CA ILE A 441 -5.20 -7.36 -5.65
C ILE A 441 -6.55 -8.08 -5.75
N ARG A 442 -7.09 -8.48 -4.60
CA ARG A 442 -8.39 -9.14 -4.41
C ARG A 442 -9.14 -8.45 -3.29
N PHE A 443 -10.43 -8.18 -3.50
CA PHE A 443 -11.26 -7.52 -2.50
C PHE A 443 -12.68 -8.10 -2.49
N GLY A 444 -13.19 -8.44 -1.31
CA GLY A 444 -14.53 -9.01 -1.17
C GLY A 444 -14.93 -9.20 0.29
N PRO A 445 -16.03 -9.92 0.55
CA PRO A 445 -16.41 -10.33 1.91
C PRO A 445 -15.29 -11.11 2.61
N ILE A 446 -15.36 -11.17 3.94
CA ILE A 446 -14.45 -12.00 4.75
C ILE A 446 -14.38 -13.44 4.22
N ASN A 447 -13.17 -14.00 4.12
CA ASN A 447 -12.86 -15.34 3.59
C ASN A 447 -13.21 -15.56 2.11
N SER A 448 -13.31 -14.50 1.31
CA SER A 448 -13.60 -14.62 -0.13
C SER A 448 -12.37 -14.55 -1.03
N THR A 449 -11.22 -14.08 -0.54
CA THR A 449 -10.06 -13.77 -1.42
C THR A 449 -8.99 -14.86 -1.46
N ILE A 450 -9.01 -15.79 -0.50
CA ILE A 450 -8.17 -16.98 -0.45
C ILE A 450 -9.00 -18.20 -0.03
N ALA A 451 -8.85 -19.30 -0.79
CA ALA A 451 -9.44 -20.59 -0.44
C ALA A 451 -8.80 -21.18 0.82
N GLY A 452 -9.61 -21.80 1.68
CA GLY A 452 -9.17 -22.48 2.90
C GLY A 452 -8.88 -21.56 4.09
N LEU A 453 -9.00 -20.23 3.96
CA LEU A 453 -8.76 -19.31 5.07
C LEU A 453 -9.74 -19.50 6.24
N GLY A 454 -11.00 -19.80 5.93
CA GLY A 454 -12.03 -20.07 6.94
C GLY A 454 -11.79 -21.34 7.76
N ASP A 455 -10.93 -22.24 7.28
CA ASP A 455 -10.61 -23.52 7.94
C ASP A 455 -9.41 -23.40 8.89
N VAL A 456 -8.61 -22.35 8.74
CA VAL A 456 -7.45 -22.08 9.62
C VAL A 456 -7.99 -21.43 10.88
N GLY A 457 -8.36 -22.28 11.85
CA GLY A 457 -8.94 -21.89 13.13
C GLY A 457 -8.29 -20.66 13.75
N ASN A 458 -9.14 -19.75 14.22
CA ASN A 458 -8.73 -18.46 14.73
C ASN A 458 -8.08 -18.64 16.12
N GLY A 459 -6.81 -18.29 16.28
CA GLY A 459 -6.03 -18.42 17.53
C GLY A 459 -6.51 -17.57 18.73
N GLY A 460 -7.77 -17.15 18.75
CA GLY A 460 -8.37 -16.44 19.88
C GLY A 460 -8.86 -17.40 20.96
N GLY A 461 -8.07 -17.57 22.01
CA GLY A 461 -8.45 -18.38 23.17
C GLY A 461 -9.59 -17.75 23.98
N SER A 462 -10.71 -18.46 24.08
CA SER A 462 -11.43 -18.69 25.34
C SER A 462 -12.36 -19.91 25.27
N ASN A 463 -11.91 -20.98 25.93
CA ASN A 463 -12.54 -22.20 26.48
C ASN A 463 -13.43 -23.15 25.63
N PRO A 464 -13.13 -24.48 25.63
CA PRO A 464 -14.06 -25.50 25.17
C PRO A 464 -15.17 -25.76 26.21
N PRO A 465 -16.40 -26.14 25.81
CA PRO A 465 -17.37 -26.66 26.76
C PRO A 465 -16.86 -27.99 27.31
N VAL A 466 -16.84 -28.08 28.63
CA VAL A 466 -16.60 -29.30 29.41
C VAL A 466 -17.51 -30.42 28.88
N SER A 467 -16.90 -31.47 28.31
CA SER A 467 -17.60 -32.71 27.98
C SER A 467 -17.87 -33.46 29.28
N SER A 468 -19.12 -33.45 29.74
CA SER A 468 -19.61 -34.35 30.78
C SER A 468 -19.80 -35.74 30.18
N SER A 469 -18.82 -36.62 30.36
CA SER A 469 -18.96 -38.05 30.06
C SER A 469 -19.85 -38.71 31.11
N SER A 470 -21.11 -38.94 30.79
CA SER A 470 -21.95 -39.91 31.50
C SER A 470 -21.90 -41.26 30.79
N SER A 471 -21.51 -42.26 31.57
CA SER A 471 -21.47 -43.67 31.23
C SER A 471 -22.87 -44.26 31.13
N THR A 472 -23.21 -44.89 30.01
CA THR A 472 -24.19 -45.99 29.98
C THR A 472 -23.82 -47.02 28.91
N THR A 473 -23.58 -48.23 29.41
CA THR A 473 -23.45 -49.51 28.71
C THR A 473 -24.72 -49.91 27.95
N ALA A 474 -24.61 -50.37 26.70
CA ALA A 474 -25.43 -51.47 26.17
C ALA A 474 -24.91 -52.05 24.83
N ARG A 475 -24.34 -53.25 24.96
CA ARG A 475 -24.63 -54.50 24.21
C ARG A 475 -24.55 -54.53 22.67
N VAL A 476 -23.59 -55.35 22.24
CA VAL A 476 -23.39 -55.99 20.92
C VAL A 476 -24.62 -56.78 20.46
N SER A 477 -24.97 -56.67 19.18
CA SER A 477 -25.55 -57.78 18.42
C SER A 477 -25.18 -57.70 16.94
N SER A 478 -24.73 -58.83 16.41
CA SER A 478 -24.19 -59.08 15.07
C SER A 478 -25.27 -59.34 14.02
N THR A 479 -25.10 -58.85 12.78
CA THR A 479 -25.52 -59.61 11.58
C THR A 479 -24.74 -59.19 10.32
N SER A 480 -24.41 -60.23 9.54
CA SER A 480 -23.78 -60.31 8.22
C SER A 480 -24.54 -59.58 7.10
N THR A 481 -23.84 -58.99 6.10
CA THR A 481 -23.71 -59.54 4.72
C THR A 481 -23.03 -58.58 3.72
N THR A 482 -22.36 -59.23 2.75
CA THR A 482 -22.11 -58.86 1.34
C THR A 482 -21.05 -57.82 0.95
N ARG A 483 -19.96 -58.41 0.43
CA ARG A 483 -18.93 -57.89 -0.48
C ARG A 483 -19.55 -57.41 -1.79
N VAL A 484 -19.22 -56.18 -2.20
CA VAL A 484 -19.39 -55.69 -3.59
C VAL A 484 -18.04 -55.12 -4.06
N THR A 485 -17.64 -55.60 -5.23
CA THR A 485 -16.44 -55.25 -5.98
C THR A 485 -16.78 -54.13 -6.96
N SER A 486 -15.99 -53.06 -7.03
CA SER A 486 -15.98 -52.18 -8.21
C SER A 486 -14.65 -51.42 -8.36
N THR A 487 -13.82 -51.98 -9.24
CA THR A 487 -13.13 -51.32 -10.37
C THR A 487 -12.25 -50.10 -10.11
N SER A 488 -10.94 -50.36 -10.02
CA SER A 488 -9.86 -49.41 -10.25
C SER A 488 -9.55 -49.30 -11.75
N THR A 489 -9.72 -48.11 -12.32
CA THR A 489 -9.30 -47.78 -13.68
C THR A 489 -7.85 -47.31 -13.69
N THR A 490 -6.94 -48.22 -14.01
CA THR A 490 -5.60 -47.94 -14.52
C THR A 490 -5.68 -47.28 -15.90
N THR A 491 -5.15 -46.06 -16.04
CA THR A 491 -4.80 -45.49 -17.36
C THR A 491 -3.32 -45.74 -17.62
N SER A 492 -3.10 -46.42 -18.74
CA SER A 492 -1.86 -46.99 -19.26
C SER A 492 -0.87 -45.92 -19.74
N ALA A 493 0.39 -46.13 -19.38
CA ALA A 493 1.56 -45.51 -20.01
C ALA A 493 1.61 -45.81 -21.51
N GLY A 494 1.69 -44.75 -22.32
CA GLY A 494 2.04 -44.82 -23.74
C GLY A 494 3.44 -44.25 -23.96
N SER A 495 4.43 -45.14 -24.09
CA SER A 495 5.78 -44.82 -24.52
C SER A 495 5.83 -44.72 -26.05
N VAL A 496 6.02 -43.51 -26.60
CA VAL A 496 6.64 -43.30 -27.91
C VAL A 496 7.62 -42.14 -27.79
N THR A 497 8.89 -42.49 -27.62
CA THR A 497 10.04 -41.58 -27.59
C THR A 497 10.30 -41.03 -28.99
N THR A 498 9.66 -39.92 -29.33
CA THR A 498 10.21 -38.96 -30.29
C THR A 498 10.68 -37.75 -29.49
N GLY A 499 11.89 -37.26 -29.74
CA GLY A 499 12.45 -36.13 -28.99
C GLY A 499 11.54 -34.89 -29.05
N ALA A 500 11.75 -33.94 -28.15
CA ALA A 500 11.10 -32.64 -28.18
C ALA A 500 11.48 -31.86 -29.46
N ASP A 501 10.52 -31.12 -30.03
CA ASP A 501 10.74 -30.26 -31.20
C ASP A 501 11.64 -29.06 -30.84
N HIS A 502 12.13 -28.33 -31.86
CA HIS A 502 12.88 -27.08 -31.65
C HIS A 502 12.07 -26.14 -30.73
N TRP A 503 12.73 -25.56 -29.73
CA TRP A 503 12.15 -24.68 -28.70
C TRP A 503 11.24 -25.35 -27.66
N GLN A 504 11.03 -26.66 -27.72
CA GLN A 504 10.25 -27.37 -26.71
C GLN A 504 11.10 -27.73 -25.49
N GLN A 505 10.43 -27.92 -24.35
CA GLN A 505 11.08 -28.33 -23.10
C GLN A 505 11.57 -29.78 -23.20
N CYS A 506 12.82 -29.99 -22.81
CA CYS A 506 13.51 -31.28 -22.83
C CYS A 506 14.09 -31.68 -21.47
N GLY A 507 13.78 -30.94 -20.40
CA GLY A 507 14.29 -31.23 -19.06
C GLY A 507 13.84 -30.21 -18.02
N GLY A 508 14.13 -30.52 -16.74
CA GLY A 508 13.73 -29.74 -15.58
C GLY A 508 13.21 -30.61 -14.44
N GLN A 509 13.39 -30.18 -13.18
CA GLN A 509 12.80 -30.85 -12.02
C GLN A 509 11.27 -30.92 -12.17
N GLY A 510 10.72 -32.13 -12.01
CA GLY A 510 9.28 -32.40 -12.19
C GLY A 510 8.80 -32.55 -13.64
N TRP A 511 9.68 -32.41 -14.65
CA TRP A 511 9.34 -32.65 -16.04
C TRP A 511 9.12 -34.14 -16.32
N THR A 512 7.97 -34.49 -16.91
CA THR A 512 7.60 -35.87 -17.26
C THR A 512 7.56 -36.12 -18.77
N GLY A 513 7.91 -35.12 -19.59
CA GLY A 513 7.95 -35.22 -21.05
C GLY A 513 9.31 -35.68 -21.61
N PRO A 514 9.55 -35.50 -22.92
CA PRO A 514 10.78 -35.96 -23.57
C PRO A 514 12.04 -35.36 -22.94
N THR A 515 13.10 -36.16 -22.81
CA THR A 515 14.41 -35.74 -22.28
C THR A 515 15.50 -35.60 -23.35
N THR A 516 15.12 -35.77 -24.61
CA THR A 516 15.98 -35.65 -25.79
C THR A 516 15.29 -34.77 -26.83
N CYS A 517 16.06 -34.18 -27.75
CA CYS A 517 15.54 -33.33 -28.81
C CYS A 517 15.56 -34.05 -30.15
N LYS A 518 14.66 -33.69 -31.07
CA LYS A 518 14.76 -34.15 -32.46
C LYS A 518 15.99 -33.53 -33.11
N SER A 519 16.75 -34.33 -33.86
CA SER A 519 17.87 -33.85 -34.66
C SER A 519 17.42 -32.69 -35.56
N PRO A 520 18.19 -31.59 -35.69
CA PRO A 520 19.57 -31.39 -35.23
C PRO A 520 19.74 -30.73 -33.84
N TRP A 521 18.67 -30.60 -33.05
CA TRP A 521 18.67 -29.78 -31.84
C TRP A 521 19.28 -30.49 -30.62
N THR A 522 19.81 -29.72 -29.68
CA THR A 522 20.42 -30.21 -28.43
C THR A 522 19.67 -29.69 -27.22
N CYS A 523 19.44 -30.57 -26.24
CA CYS A 523 18.80 -30.17 -24.99
C CYS A 523 19.75 -29.32 -24.15
N THR A 524 19.46 -28.02 -24.07
CA THR A 524 20.30 -27.04 -23.38
C THR A 524 19.68 -26.66 -22.04
N PHE A 525 20.48 -26.79 -20.97
CA PHE A 525 20.05 -26.44 -19.62
C PHE A 525 19.89 -24.92 -19.47
N ALA A 526 18.75 -24.48 -18.93
CA ALA A 526 18.50 -23.07 -18.61
C ALA A 526 18.48 -22.82 -17.09
N ASN A 527 17.74 -23.66 -16.35
CA ASN A 527 17.72 -23.65 -14.88
C ASN A 527 17.22 -24.98 -14.33
N ASN A 528 17.19 -25.13 -13.01
CA ASN A 528 16.82 -26.38 -12.32
C ASN A 528 15.45 -26.94 -12.72
N TRP A 529 14.52 -26.10 -13.21
CA TRP A 529 13.15 -26.48 -13.58
C TRP A 529 12.93 -26.53 -15.09
N TYR A 530 13.93 -26.14 -15.90
CA TYR A 530 13.74 -25.96 -17.34
C TYR A 530 15.02 -26.20 -18.16
N SER A 531 14.91 -27.02 -19.19
CA SER A 531 15.88 -27.19 -20.28
C SER A 531 15.13 -27.20 -21.61
N GLN A 532 15.73 -26.65 -22.66
CA GLN A 532 15.07 -26.43 -23.95
C GLN A 532 15.88 -26.97 -25.12
N CYS A 533 15.20 -27.47 -26.17
CA CYS A 533 15.84 -27.84 -27.42
C CYS A 533 16.24 -26.60 -28.23
N LEU A 534 17.55 -26.45 -28.48
CA LEU A 534 18.17 -25.34 -29.22
C LEU A 534 19.07 -25.82 -30.36
#